data_AF-A0A401HS24-F1
#
_entry.id   AF-A0A401HS24-F1
#
_cell.length_a   1.000
_cell.length_b   1.000
_cell.length_c   1.000
_cell.angle_alpha   90.00
_cell.angle_beta   90.00
_cell.angle_gamma   90.00
#
_symmetry.space_group_name_H-M   'P 1'
#
loop_
_entity.id
_entity.type
_entity.pdbx_description
1 polymer ?
#
loop_
_entity_poly.entity_id
_entity_poly.type
_entity_poly.pdbx_seq_one_letter_code
_entity_poly.pdbx_strand_id
1 'polypeptide(L)'
;MEMSIVIGYYGNNGAVIGGDKRNIIFRGDPKKREELEKKLYSGKIKDEEELKKVAEELGVKVYIEDERVKVKKINNTLVGEVRSIGADSRRRRMYLTKGMCVIVDILNDDVIGKSVKRGNGVIIFGNKHLKEIARKELRKYMYDFTRMGIGEVKDVIEGVLKRCCRGPTSSKDFDILYIDEGEKDLEKVIEEDLEELRRYREELRQKMIDFRKVLAIVDKIENNGEVGIIKDGKLVLNEDHLAIDKICPNPRQFREIEIEGDVEDGDIVVIENGTLKVKGKDAILKTNYIICRK
;
A
#
# COMPACT_ATOMS: atom_id res chain seq x y z
N MET A 1 -9.28 0.32 -12.99
CA MET A 1 -9.88 -0.21 -11.74
C MET A 1 -9.29 -1.58 -11.53
N GLU A 2 -9.05 -1.97 -10.27
CA GLU A 2 -8.33 -3.19 -9.88
C GLU A 2 -8.74 -4.42 -10.67
N MET A 3 -7.76 -5.26 -10.97
CA MET A 3 -7.95 -6.61 -11.47
C MET A 3 -8.37 -7.48 -10.28
N SER A 4 -9.64 -7.37 -9.94
CA SER A 4 -10.27 -7.99 -8.79
C SER A 4 -11.77 -8.17 -9.06
N ILE A 5 -12.45 -8.90 -8.19
CA ILE A 5 -13.89 -9.00 -8.08
C ILE A 5 -14.30 -8.77 -6.61
N VAL A 6 -15.28 -7.89 -6.39
CA VAL A 6 -16.00 -7.77 -5.11
C VAL A 6 -17.49 -7.77 -5.42
N ILE A 7 -18.22 -8.70 -4.83
CA ILE A 7 -19.66 -8.89 -5.02
C ILE A 7 -20.34 -8.57 -3.70
N GLY A 8 -21.32 -7.67 -3.74
CA GLY A 8 -22.11 -7.27 -2.57
C GLY A 8 -23.60 -7.41 -2.84
N TYR A 9 -24.32 -8.03 -1.92
CA TYR A 9 -25.79 -8.03 -1.87
C TYR A 9 -26.27 -7.25 -0.64
N TYR A 10 -27.35 -6.50 -0.81
CA TYR A 10 -28.10 -5.89 0.28
C TYR A 10 -29.59 -6.17 0.04
N GLY A 11 -30.33 -6.40 1.12
CA GLY A 11 -31.78 -6.64 1.09
C GLY A 11 -32.39 -6.60 2.48
N ASN A 12 -33.72 -6.75 2.56
CA ASN A 12 -34.45 -6.73 3.84
C ASN A 12 -34.19 -7.97 4.70
N ASN A 13 -33.59 -9.02 4.14
CA ASN A 13 -33.14 -10.24 4.84
C ASN A 13 -31.70 -10.12 5.37
N GLY A 14 -30.92 -9.12 4.95
CA GLY A 14 -29.54 -8.91 5.39
C GLY A 14 -28.63 -8.36 4.30
N ALA A 15 -27.32 -8.51 4.48
CA ALA A 15 -26.32 -8.19 3.47
C ALA A 15 -25.25 -9.28 3.40
N VAL A 16 -24.67 -9.45 2.22
CA VAL A 16 -23.54 -10.36 1.95
C VAL A 16 -22.49 -9.60 1.18
N ILE A 17 -21.23 -9.83 1.47
CA ILE A 17 -20.14 -9.37 0.62
C ILE A 17 -19.09 -10.45 0.47
N GLY A 18 -18.47 -10.55 -0.69
CA GLY A 18 -17.26 -11.34 -0.85
C GLY A 18 -16.34 -10.78 -1.92
N GLY A 19 -15.05 -11.05 -1.77
CA GLY A 19 -14.02 -10.50 -2.64
C GLY A 19 -12.80 -11.40 -2.69
N ASP A 20 -12.15 -11.44 -3.85
CA ASP A 20 -10.93 -12.20 -4.05
C ASP A 20 -9.74 -11.52 -3.36
N LYS A 21 -8.65 -12.26 -3.12
CA LYS A 21 -7.49 -11.74 -2.38
C LYS A 21 -6.31 -11.28 -3.24
N ARG A 22 -6.48 -11.24 -4.57
CA ARG A 22 -5.41 -10.90 -5.52
C ARG A 22 -5.02 -9.45 -5.46
N ASN A 23 -3.74 -9.17 -5.48
CA ASN A 23 -3.16 -7.87 -5.77
C ASN A 23 -2.14 -8.05 -6.90
N ILE A 24 -2.29 -7.29 -7.99
CA ILE A 24 -1.35 -7.33 -9.11
C ILE A 24 -0.77 -5.94 -9.31
N ILE A 25 0.55 -5.85 -9.26
CA ILE A 25 1.30 -4.61 -9.44
C ILE A 25 2.12 -4.71 -10.71
N PHE A 26 1.95 -3.73 -11.60
CA PHE A 26 2.75 -3.57 -12.80
C PHE A 26 3.81 -2.48 -12.62
N ARG A 27 5.08 -2.79 -12.88
CA ARG A 27 6.18 -1.82 -12.89
C ARG A 27 6.83 -1.75 -14.28
N GLY A 28 7.16 -0.53 -14.71
CA GLY A 28 7.73 -0.27 -16.03
C GLY A 28 7.05 0.92 -16.70
N ASP A 29 7.30 1.08 -18.00
CA ASP A 29 6.79 2.18 -18.81
C ASP A 29 5.25 2.30 -18.71
N PRO A 30 4.69 3.50 -18.44
CA PRO A 30 3.25 3.70 -18.28
C PRO A 30 2.41 3.24 -19.47
N LYS A 31 2.85 3.46 -20.72
CA LYS A 31 2.08 3.09 -21.91
C LYS A 31 2.04 1.57 -22.08
N LYS A 32 3.17 0.90 -21.82
CA LYS A 32 3.26 -0.56 -21.88
C LYS A 32 2.45 -1.23 -20.77
N ARG A 33 2.41 -0.64 -19.56
CA ARG A 33 1.52 -1.09 -18.48
C ARG A 33 0.05 -1.00 -18.89
N GLU A 34 -0.36 0.10 -19.51
CA GLU A 34 -1.73 0.26 -20.01
C GLU A 34 -2.07 -0.77 -21.11
N GLU A 35 -1.11 -1.08 -21.98
CA GLU A 35 -1.27 -2.12 -23.00
C GLU A 35 -1.46 -3.52 -22.38
N LEU A 36 -0.63 -3.88 -21.40
CA LEU A 36 -0.75 -5.15 -20.66
C LEU A 36 -2.11 -5.24 -19.95
N GLU A 37 -2.53 -4.17 -19.29
CA GLU A 37 -3.85 -4.05 -18.66
C GLU A 37 -4.98 -4.31 -19.68
N LYS A 38 -4.94 -3.66 -20.85
CA LYS A 38 -5.94 -3.86 -21.91
C LYS A 38 -6.00 -5.31 -22.39
N LYS A 39 -4.85 -5.96 -22.60
CA LYS A 39 -4.78 -7.38 -22.98
C LYS A 39 -5.39 -8.27 -21.92
N LEU A 40 -5.06 -8.03 -20.65
CA LEU A 40 -5.60 -8.78 -19.52
C LEU A 40 -7.11 -8.57 -19.35
N TYR A 41 -7.61 -7.34 -19.50
CA TYR A 41 -9.05 -7.03 -19.42
C TYR A 41 -9.87 -7.59 -20.57
N SER A 42 -9.26 -7.81 -21.74
CA SER A 42 -9.94 -8.42 -22.88
C SER A 42 -10.19 -9.93 -22.72
N GLY A 43 -9.63 -10.56 -21.68
CA GLY A 43 -9.69 -12.01 -21.49
C GLY A 43 -8.80 -12.79 -22.47
N LYS A 44 -7.89 -12.11 -23.19
CA LYS A 44 -6.90 -12.74 -24.06
C LYS A 44 -5.89 -13.56 -23.27
N ILE A 45 -5.53 -13.09 -22.08
CA ILE A 45 -4.61 -13.77 -21.16
C ILE A 45 -5.42 -14.71 -20.27
N LYS A 46 -5.15 -16.00 -20.37
CA LYS A 46 -5.95 -17.08 -19.76
C LYS A 46 -5.44 -17.53 -18.40
N ASP A 47 -4.14 -17.39 -18.14
CA ASP A 47 -3.49 -17.85 -16.92
C ASP A 47 -2.28 -16.97 -16.55
N GLU A 48 -1.66 -17.30 -15.41
CA GLU A 48 -0.55 -16.53 -14.86
C GLU A 48 0.75 -16.68 -15.66
N GLU A 49 0.95 -17.82 -16.31
CA GLU A 49 2.14 -18.06 -17.13
C GLU A 49 2.08 -17.19 -18.39
N GLU A 50 0.92 -17.15 -19.04
CA GLU A 50 0.66 -16.26 -20.17
C GLU A 50 0.77 -14.78 -19.74
N LEU A 51 0.28 -14.42 -18.55
CA LEU A 51 0.46 -13.06 -18.01
C LEU A 51 1.93 -12.69 -17.87
N LYS A 52 2.74 -13.56 -17.27
CA LYS A 52 4.19 -13.34 -17.09
C LYS A 52 4.89 -13.19 -18.43
N LYS A 53 4.58 -14.06 -19.39
CA LYS A 53 5.17 -14.03 -20.74
C LYS A 53 4.84 -12.74 -21.48
N VAL A 54 3.57 -12.37 -21.57
CA VAL A 54 3.13 -11.14 -22.26
C VAL A 54 3.71 -9.90 -21.59
N ALA A 55 3.86 -9.91 -20.26
CA ALA A 55 4.45 -8.80 -19.54
C ALA A 55 5.96 -8.69 -19.80
N GLU A 56 6.68 -9.81 -19.84
CA GLU A 56 8.11 -9.86 -20.18
C GLU A 56 8.37 -9.35 -21.61
N GLU A 57 7.55 -9.77 -22.59
CA GLU A 57 7.61 -9.26 -23.97
C GLU A 57 7.40 -7.73 -24.04
N LEU A 58 6.57 -7.18 -23.16
CA LEU A 58 6.35 -5.74 -23.03
C LEU A 58 7.41 -5.06 -22.13
N GLY A 59 8.34 -5.79 -21.52
CA GLY A 59 9.30 -5.23 -20.56
C GLY A 59 8.63 -4.65 -19.30
N VAL A 60 7.48 -5.21 -18.91
CA VAL A 60 6.73 -4.86 -17.70
C VAL A 60 6.98 -5.93 -16.64
N LYS A 61 7.43 -5.51 -15.46
CA LYS A 61 7.55 -6.41 -14.30
C LYS A 61 6.20 -6.58 -13.63
N VAL A 62 5.80 -7.81 -13.37
CA VAL A 62 4.53 -8.15 -12.70
C VAL A 62 4.82 -8.76 -11.34
N TYR A 63 4.18 -8.20 -10.31
CA TYR A 63 4.19 -8.74 -8.96
C TYR A 63 2.77 -9.14 -8.59
N ILE A 64 2.63 -10.32 -8.01
CA ILE A 64 1.36 -10.95 -7.70
C ILE A 64 1.40 -11.37 -6.23
N GLU A 65 0.38 -10.95 -5.48
CA GLU A 65 0.18 -11.31 -4.08
C GLU A 65 -1.28 -11.76 -3.89
N ASP A 66 -1.52 -12.77 -3.07
CA ASP A 66 -2.86 -13.36 -2.89
C ASP A 66 -3.39 -13.22 -1.45
N GLU A 67 -2.89 -12.23 -0.71
CA GLU A 67 -3.19 -12.02 0.72
C GLU A 67 -3.98 -10.74 1.00
N ARG A 68 -4.44 -10.04 -0.04
CA ARG A 68 -5.04 -8.73 0.14
C ARG A 68 -6.48 -8.84 0.63
N VAL A 69 -6.73 -8.31 1.82
CA VAL A 69 -8.09 -8.14 2.38
C VAL A 69 -8.83 -7.06 1.59
N LYS A 70 -9.89 -7.43 0.88
CA LYS A 70 -10.73 -6.50 0.10
C LYS A 70 -12.12 -6.29 0.69
N VAL A 71 -12.55 -7.21 1.54
CA VAL A 71 -13.81 -7.13 2.27
C VAL A 71 -13.54 -7.18 3.76
N LYS A 72 -14.29 -6.39 4.53
CA LYS A 72 -14.23 -6.37 5.99
C LYS A 72 -15.61 -6.09 6.58
N LYS A 73 -15.74 -6.27 7.89
CA LYS A 73 -16.93 -5.91 8.67
C LYS A 73 -16.56 -4.81 9.68
N ILE A 74 -17.40 -3.78 9.77
CA ILE A 74 -17.35 -2.72 10.79
C ILE A 74 -18.74 -2.66 11.40
N ASN A 75 -18.88 -3.00 12.68
CA ASN A 75 -20.19 -3.13 13.33
C ASN A 75 -21.15 -3.99 12.48
N ASN A 76 -22.37 -3.52 12.19
CA ASN A 76 -23.33 -4.18 11.30
C ASN A 76 -23.26 -3.64 9.87
N THR A 77 -22.06 -3.29 9.40
CA THR A 77 -21.77 -2.84 8.04
C THR A 77 -20.69 -3.69 7.39
N LEU A 78 -20.97 -4.20 6.20
CA LEU A 78 -19.99 -4.88 5.36
C LEU A 78 -19.36 -3.87 4.39
N VAL A 79 -18.03 -3.87 4.32
CA VAL A 79 -17.27 -2.92 3.48
C VAL A 79 -16.50 -3.69 2.43
N GLY A 80 -16.58 -3.27 1.18
CA GLY A 80 -15.81 -3.81 0.07
C GLY A 80 -15.09 -2.71 -0.70
N GLU A 81 -13.81 -2.92 -1.02
CA GLU A 81 -12.97 -1.90 -1.66
C GLU A 81 -12.29 -2.46 -2.92
N VAL A 82 -12.28 -1.66 -3.98
CA VAL A 82 -11.37 -1.82 -5.12
C VAL A 82 -10.57 -0.55 -5.37
N ARG A 83 -9.33 -0.66 -5.84
CA ARG A 83 -8.41 0.47 -6.12
C ARG A 83 -8.01 0.52 -7.59
N SER A 84 -7.60 1.67 -8.12
CA SER A 84 -6.97 1.72 -9.44
C SER A 84 -5.53 1.23 -9.39
N ILE A 85 -5.12 0.53 -10.45
CA ILE A 85 -3.71 0.28 -10.78
C ILE A 85 -3.28 1.51 -11.58
N GLY A 86 -2.65 2.49 -10.94
CA GLY A 86 -2.37 3.79 -11.58
C GLY A 86 -1.66 4.76 -10.65
N ALA A 87 -1.17 5.87 -11.20
CA ALA A 87 -0.48 6.92 -10.42
C ALA A 87 -1.43 7.61 -9.43
N ASP A 88 -2.70 7.81 -9.83
CA ASP A 88 -3.75 8.30 -8.94
C ASP A 88 -4.24 7.20 -8.01
N SER A 89 -4.37 7.51 -6.71
CA SER A 89 -5.02 6.61 -5.75
C SER A 89 -6.54 6.78 -5.84
N ARG A 90 -7.16 6.15 -6.85
CA ARG A 90 -8.62 6.04 -6.93
C ARG A 90 -9.07 4.80 -6.20
N ARG A 91 -10.04 4.96 -5.31
CA ARG A 91 -10.67 3.87 -4.60
C ARG A 91 -12.18 3.98 -4.77
N ARG A 92 -12.82 2.83 -4.83
CA ARG A 92 -14.27 2.75 -4.81
C ARG A 92 -14.65 1.78 -3.70
N ARG A 93 -15.40 2.28 -2.72
CA ARG A 93 -15.91 1.50 -1.59
C ARG A 93 -17.40 1.30 -1.73
N MET A 94 -17.88 0.13 -1.33
CA MET A 94 -19.28 -0.13 -1.06
C MET A 94 -19.41 -0.44 0.43
N TYR A 95 -20.42 0.13 1.05
CA TYR A 95 -20.85 -0.13 2.41
C TYR A 95 -22.24 -0.73 2.32
N LEU A 96 -22.43 -1.91 2.88
CA LEU A 96 -23.66 -2.69 2.81
C LEU A 96 -24.17 -2.93 4.22
N THR A 97 -25.45 -2.68 4.41
CA THR A 97 -26.21 -3.04 5.60
C THR A 97 -27.57 -3.56 5.16
N LYS A 98 -28.35 -4.10 6.09
CA LYS A 98 -29.71 -4.56 5.81
C LYS A 98 -30.52 -3.46 5.11
N GLY A 99 -30.99 -3.76 3.90
CA GLY A 99 -31.84 -2.87 3.10
C GLY A 99 -31.15 -1.64 2.49
N MET A 100 -29.83 -1.49 2.61
CA MET A 100 -29.14 -0.28 2.15
C MET A 100 -27.70 -0.54 1.69
N CYS A 101 -27.30 0.20 0.65
CA CYS A 101 -25.95 0.24 0.14
C CYS A 101 -25.53 1.70 -0.09
N VAL A 102 -24.33 2.07 0.36
CA VAL A 102 -23.68 3.33 0.02
C VAL A 102 -22.41 3.04 -0.76
N ILE A 103 -22.22 3.70 -1.89
CA ILE A 103 -21.00 3.62 -2.69
C ILE A 103 -20.29 4.96 -2.60
N VAL A 104 -19.00 4.93 -2.27
CA VAL A 104 -18.14 6.11 -2.15
C VAL A 104 -16.98 6.00 -3.13
N ASP A 105 -16.78 7.03 -3.94
CA ASP A 105 -15.65 7.23 -4.82
C ASP A 105 -14.64 8.17 -4.16
N ILE A 106 -13.41 7.69 -4.00
CA ILE A 106 -12.33 8.39 -3.31
C ILE A 106 -11.20 8.62 -4.30
N LEU A 107 -10.76 9.87 -4.44
CA LEU A 107 -9.57 10.25 -5.20
C LEU A 107 -8.61 10.97 -4.27
N ASN A 108 -7.40 10.43 -4.10
CA ASN A 108 -6.34 11.11 -3.35
C ASN A 108 -6.73 11.59 -1.93
N ASP A 109 -7.63 10.86 -1.24
CA ASP A 109 -8.17 11.12 0.11
C ASP A 109 -9.46 11.95 0.17
N ASP A 110 -9.89 12.47 -0.97
CA ASP A 110 -11.11 13.22 -1.10
C ASP A 110 -12.25 12.35 -1.64
N VAL A 111 -13.41 12.49 -1.01
CA VAL A 111 -14.64 11.89 -1.52
C VAL A 111 -15.10 12.74 -2.71
N ILE A 112 -15.05 12.16 -3.90
CA ILE A 112 -15.45 12.82 -5.15
C ILE A 112 -16.84 12.38 -5.63
N GLY A 113 -17.40 11.34 -5.00
CA GLY A 113 -18.71 10.82 -5.36
C GLY A 113 -19.28 9.96 -4.25
N LYS A 114 -20.61 10.08 -4.06
CA LYS A 114 -21.37 9.27 -3.12
C LYS A 114 -22.71 8.92 -3.75
N SER A 115 -23.09 7.66 -3.67
CA SER A 115 -24.42 7.21 -4.10
C SER A 115 -25.04 6.30 -3.05
N VAL A 116 -26.33 6.51 -2.77
CA VAL A 116 -27.09 5.76 -1.78
C VAL A 116 -28.14 4.94 -2.52
N LYS A 117 -28.28 3.67 -2.13
CA LYS A 117 -29.25 2.72 -2.69
C LYS A 117 -30.01 2.08 -1.53
N ARG A 118 -31.33 1.97 -1.65
CA ARG A 118 -32.22 1.40 -0.63
C ARG A 118 -33.04 0.26 -1.24
N GLY A 119 -33.54 -0.63 -0.38
CA GLY A 119 -34.27 -1.82 -0.78
C GLY A 119 -33.30 -2.99 -0.97
N ASN A 120 -33.38 -3.68 -2.10
CA ASN A 120 -32.51 -4.81 -2.39
C ASN A 120 -31.76 -4.68 -3.71
N GLY A 121 -30.57 -5.27 -3.77
CA GLY A 121 -29.80 -5.30 -5.01
C GLY A 121 -28.45 -5.97 -4.87
N VAL A 122 -27.79 -6.14 -6.01
CA VAL A 122 -26.43 -6.66 -6.10
C VAL A 122 -25.51 -5.62 -6.73
N ILE A 123 -24.41 -5.32 -6.07
CA ILE A 123 -23.33 -4.45 -6.54
C ILE A 123 -22.11 -5.31 -6.85
N ILE A 124 -21.48 -5.05 -7.99
CA ILE A 124 -20.29 -5.78 -8.41
C ILE A 124 -19.21 -4.77 -8.77
N PHE A 125 -18.12 -4.78 -8.01
CA PHE A 125 -16.87 -4.12 -8.37
C PHE A 125 -15.90 -5.11 -8.98
N GLY A 126 -14.97 -4.58 -9.78
CA GLY A 126 -14.01 -5.41 -10.49
C GLY A 126 -13.84 -5.08 -11.96
N ASN A 127 -13.03 -5.87 -12.63
CA ASN A 127 -12.78 -5.72 -14.06
C ASN A 127 -13.99 -6.17 -14.91
N LYS A 128 -14.02 -5.75 -16.18
CA LYS A 128 -15.16 -5.98 -17.08
C LYS A 128 -15.47 -7.47 -17.26
N HIS A 129 -14.44 -8.29 -17.45
CA HIS A 129 -14.57 -9.73 -17.69
C HIS A 129 -15.18 -10.47 -16.48
N LEU A 130 -14.62 -10.27 -15.28
CA LEU A 130 -15.15 -10.91 -14.06
C LEU A 130 -16.56 -10.43 -13.73
N LYS A 131 -16.88 -9.15 -13.99
CA LYS A 131 -18.24 -8.61 -13.86
C LYS A 131 -19.23 -9.32 -14.77
N GLU A 132 -18.84 -9.63 -16.01
CA GLU A 132 -19.71 -10.33 -16.96
C GLU A 132 -19.99 -11.77 -16.51
N ILE A 133 -18.96 -12.49 -16.04
CA ILE A 133 -19.10 -13.83 -15.47
C ILE A 133 -20.04 -13.79 -14.26
N ALA A 134 -19.77 -12.91 -13.29
CA ALA A 134 -20.57 -12.80 -12.07
C ALA A 134 -22.03 -12.46 -12.39
N ARG A 135 -22.28 -11.47 -13.26
CA ARG A 135 -23.64 -11.09 -13.68
C ARG A 135 -24.39 -12.24 -14.33
N LYS A 136 -23.74 -13.02 -15.20
CA LYS A 136 -24.37 -14.14 -15.90
C LYS A 136 -24.83 -15.21 -14.91
N GLU A 137 -24.01 -15.52 -13.91
CA GLU A 137 -24.34 -16.52 -12.90
C GLU A 137 -25.40 -16.02 -11.92
N LEU A 138 -25.27 -14.78 -11.42
CA LEU A 138 -26.20 -14.22 -10.44
C LEU A 138 -27.62 -14.04 -10.97
N ARG A 139 -27.80 -13.69 -12.25
CA ARG A 139 -29.13 -13.51 -12.87
C ARG A 139 -30.06 -14.70 -12.68
N LYS A 140 -29.51 -15.90 -12.52
CA LYS A 140 -30.27 -17.14 -12.29
C LYS A 140 -31.03 -17.14 -10.95
N TYR A 141 -30.60 -16.33 -9.99
CA TYR A 141 -31.08 -16.33 -8.60
C TYR A 141 -31.63 -14.97 -8.13
N MET A 142 -31.40 -13.89 -8.89
CA MET A 142 -31.71 -12.52 -8.46
C MET A 142 -33.17 -12.30 -8.02
N TYR A 143 -34.13 -13.00 -8.65
CA TYR A 143 -35.54 -12.90 -8.30
C TYR A 143 -35.90 -13.57 -6.97
N ASP A 144 -35.10 -14.54 -6.53
CA ASP A 144 -35.36 -15.33 -5.33
C ASP A 144 -34.57 -14.83 -4.12
N PHE A 145 -33.55 -13.99 -4.31
CA PHE A 145 -32.71 -13.46 -3.22
C PHE A 145 -33.49 -12.80 -2.09
N THR A 146 -34.64 -12.18 -2.35
CA THR A 146 -35.48 -11.55 -1.31
C THR A 146 -36.32 -12.55 -0.53
N ARG A 147 -36.48 -13.77 -1.04
CA ARG A 147 -37.23 -14.89 -0.42
C ARG A 147 -36.31 -15.86 0.31
N MET A 148 -35.04 -15.89 -0.05
CA MET A 148 -34.00 -16.68 0.57
C MET A 148 -33.61 -16.15 1.96
N GLY A 149 -33.22 -17.05 2.85
CA GLY A 149 -32.47 -16.70 4.05
C GLY A 149 -31.10 -16.12 3.67
N ILE A 150 -30.54 -15.25 4.52
CA ILE A 150 -29.28 -14.58 4.17
C ILE A 150 -28.10 -15.55 4.00
N GLY A 151 -28.11 -16.68 4.73
CA GLY A 151 -27.14 -17.77 4.56
C GLY A 151 -27.21 -18.41 3.18
N GLU A 152 -28.41 -18.60 2.62
CA GLU A 152 -28.58 -19.16 1.27
C GLU A 152 -28.07 -18.17 0.20
N VAL A 153 -28.33 -16.87 0.37
CA VAL A 153 -27.79 -15.84 -0.52
C VAL A 153 -26.26 -15.83 -0.47
N LYS A 154 -25.69 -16.01 0.73
CA LYS A 154 -24.25 -16.15 0.94
C LYS A 154 -23.70 -17.34 0.16
N ASP A 155 -24.32 -18.51 0.26
CA ASP A 155 -23.88 -19.71 -0.45
C ASP A 155 -23.94 -19.55 -1.98
N VAL A 156 -24.97 -18.85 -2.50
CA VAL A 156 -25.04 -18.51 -3.93
C VAL A 156 -23.87 -17.61 -4.34
N ILE A 157 -23.61 -16.53 -3.59
CA ILE A 157 -22.51 -15.61 -3.89
C ILE A 157 -21.15 -16.31 -3.79
N GLU A 158 -20.98 -17.21 -2.81
CA GLU A 158 -19.80 -18.05 -2.67
C GLU A 158 -19.57 -18.92 -3.92
N GLY A 159 -20.64 -19.56 -4.42
CA GLY A 159 -20.61 -20.33 -5.65
C GLY A 159 -20.20 -19.51 -6.88
N VAL A 160 -20.63 -18.25 -6.95
CA VAL A 160 -20.24 -17.33 -8.03
C VAL A 160 -18.75 -16.96 -7.89
N LEU A 161 -18.29 -16.63 -6.68
CA LEU A 161 -16.88 -16.33 -6.42
C LEU A 161 -15.97 -17.50 -6.81
N LYS A 162 -16.33 -18.74 -6.46
CA LYS A 162 -15.59 -19.96 -6.86
C LYS A 162 -15.45 -20.13 -8.38
N ARG A 163 -16.36 -19.55 -9.18
CA ARG A 163 -16.27 -19.54 -10.65
C ARG A 163 -15.42 -18.39 -11.19
N CYS A 164 -15.51 -17.22 -10.57
CA CYS A 164 -14.71 -16.05 -10.94
C CYS A 164 -13.22 -16.21 -10.58
N CYS A 165 -12.95 -16.81 -9.41
CA CYS A 165 -11.64 -16.95 -8.78
C CYS A 165 -10.79 -18.09 -9.36
N ARG A 166 -10.70 -18.15 -10.70
CA ARG A 166 -9.98 -19.22 -11.44
C ARG A 166 -8.99 -18.69 -12.47
N GLY A 167 -9.04 -17.39 -12.79
CA GLY A 167 -8.23 -16.77 -13.81
C GLY A 167 -7.05 -15.97 -13.27
N PRO A 168 -6.20 -15.38 -14.14
CA PRO A 168 -4.97 -14.70 -13.76
C PRO A 168 -5.18 -13.41 -12.96
N THR A 169 -6.41 -12.90 -12.96
CA THR A 169 -6.82 -11.61 -12.39
C THR A 169 -7.48 -11.71 -11.03
N SER A 170 -7.51 -12.90 -10.43
CA SER A 170 -8.19 -13.18 -9.17
C SER A 170 -7.47 -14.29 -8.42
N SER A 171 -7.48 -14.22 -7.10
CA SER A 171 -6.89 -15.27 -6.26
C SER A 171 -7.76 -16.52 -6.35
N LYS A 172 -7.18 -17.68 -6.06
CA LYS A 172 -7.96 -18.92 -5.85
C LYS A 172 -8.73 -18.88 -4.53
N ASP A 173 -8.29 -18.05 -3.60
CA ASP A 173 -8.92 -17.81 -2.30
C ASP A 173 -9.72 -16.49 -2.30
N PHE A 174 -10.74 -16.44 -1.46
CA PHE A 174 -11.62 -15.29 -1.31
C PHE A 174 -12.19 -15.24 0.10
N ASP A 175 -12.50 -14.03 0.55
CA ASP A 175 -13.21 -13.82 1.80
C ASP A 175 -14.70 -13.61 1.50
N ILE A 176 -15.58 -14.14 2.35
CA ILE A 176 -17.02 -13.94 2.28
C ILE A 176 -17.60 -13.69 3.68
N LEU A 177 -18.41 -12.65 3.79
CA LEU A 177 -19.00 -12.19 5.05
C LEU A 177 -20.50 -11.93 4.82
N TYR A 178 -21.31 -12.09 5.86
CA TYR A 178 -22.72 -11.75 5.84
C TYR A 178 -23.18 -11.18 7.19
N ILE A 179 -24.31 -10.47 7.17
CA ILE A 179 -25.02 -9.94 8.32
C ILE A 179 -26.53 -10.05 8.07
N ASP A 180 -27.30 -10.30 9.11
CA ASP A 180 -28.77 -10.33 9.13
C ASP A 180 -29.38 -9.12 9.85
N GLU A 181 -28.60 -8.46 10.70
CA GLU A 181 -28.92 -7.21 11.37
C GLU A 181 -28.58 -5.97 10.54
N GLY A 182 -29.31 -4.89 10.81
CA GLY A 182 -29.07 -3.58 10.20
C GLY A 182 -28.26 -2.66 11.10
N GLU A 183 -27.32 -1.93 10.52
CA GLU A 183 -26.69 -0.76 11.11
C GLU A 183 -27.67 0.40 11.28
N LYS A 184 -27.69 1.00 12.48
CA LYS A 184 -28.59 2.12 12.81
C LYS A 184 -28.09 3.42 12.20
N ASP A 185 -26.78 3.64 12.26
CA ASP A 185 -26.13 4.87 11.80
C ASP A 185 -25.00 4.54 10.82
N LEU A 186 -25.40 4.18 9.59
CA LEU A 186 -24.44 3.85 8.53
C LEU A 186 -23.57 5.07 8.16
N GLU A 187 -24.10 6.28 8.27
CA GLU A 187 -23.35 7.49 7.92
C GLU A 187 -22.16 7.66 8.84
N LYS A 188 -22.37 7.54 10.15
CA LYS A 188 -21.30 7.60 11.14
C LYS A 188 -20.23 6.53 10.91
N VAL A 189 -20.63 5.30 10.60
CA VAL A 189 -19.67 4.21 10.29
C VAL A 189 -18.81 4.56 9.06
N ILE A 190 -19.41 5.19 8.04
CA ILE A 190 -18.67 5.62 6.84
C ILE A 190 -17.70 6.75 7.19
N GLU A 191 -18.14 7.75 7.96
CA GLU A 191 -17.30 8.87 8.39
C GLU A 191 -16.07 8.39 9.18
N GLU A 192 -16.29 7.53 10.18
CA GLU A 192 -15.22 6.96 11.01
C GLU A 192 -14.21 6.13 10.18
N ASP A 193 -14.68 5.28 9.26
CA ASP A 193 -13.82 4.47 8.37
C ASP A 193 -13.02 5.34 7.38
N LEU A 194 -13.58 6.46 6.93
CA LEU A 194 -12.87 7.41 6.06
C LEU A 194 -11.84 8.24 6.84
N GLU A 195 -12.14 8.62 8.08
CA GLU A 195 -11.18 9.29 8.96
C GLU A 195 -10.00 8.38 9.31
N GLU A 196 -10.25 7.12 9.67
CA GLU A 196 -9.21 6.14 9.93
C GLU A 196 -8.29 6.00 8.71
N LEU A 197 -8.86 5.91 7.50
CA LEU A 197 -8.09 5.87 6.27
C LEU A 197 -7.20 7.11 6.09
N ARG A 198 -7.71 8.30 6.39
CA ARG A 198 -6.95 9.55 6.28
C ARG A 198 -5.78 9.58 7.26
N ARG A 199 -6.01 9.23 8.52
CA ARG A 199 -4.97 9.16 9.57
C ARG A 199 -3.86 8.19 9.17
N TYR A 200 -4.22 6.98 8.76
CA TYR A 200 -3.27 5.96 8.31
C TYR A 200 -2.39 6.46 7.15
N ARG A 201 -2.97 7.19 6.19
CA ARG A 201 -2.20 7.73 5.06
C ARG A 201 -1.28 8.87 5.45
N GLU A 202 -1.67 9.70 6.40
CA GLU A 202 -0.81 10.77 6.90
C GLU A 202 0.40 10.20 7.65
N GLU A 203 0.18 9.17 8.48
CA GLU A 203 1.28 8.45 9.13
C GLU A 203 2.24 7.83 8.10
N LEU A 204 1.72 7.22 7.03
CA LEU A 204 2.56 6.68 5.95
C LEU A 204 3.35 7.78 5.23
N ARG A 205 2.74 8.93 4.93
CA ARG A 205 3.44 10.08 4.34
C ARG A 205 4.58 10.55 5.23
N GLN A 206 4.33 10.69 6.53
CA GLN A 206 5.34 11.10 7.50
C GLN A 206 6.49 10.09 7.55
N LYS A 207 6.19 8.79 7.64
CA LYS A 207 7.21 7.72 7.58
C LYS A 207 8.05 7.78 6.31
N MET A 208 7.45 8.07 5.16
CA MET A 208 8.18 8.23 3.90
C MET A 208 9.10 9.46 3.88
N ILE A 209 8.65 10.58 4.44
CA ILE A 209 9.47 11.79 4.59
C ILE A 209 10.66 11.50 5.50
N ASP A 210 10.40 10.88 6.65
CA ASP A 210 11.42 10.51 7.62
C ASP A 210 12.45 9.54 7.04
N PHE A 211 11.98 8.53 6.30
CA PHE A 211 12.85 7.60 5.59
C PHE A 211 13.73 8.30 4.54
N ARG A 212 13.19 9.25 3.77
CA ARG A 212 13.98 10.03 2.80
C ARG A 212 15.07 10.86 3.48
N LYS A 213 14.77 11.48 4.62
CA LYS A 213 15.77 12.22 5.41
C LYS A 213 16.89 11.30 5.87
N VAL A 214 16.53 10.11 6.36
CA VAL A 214 17.51 9.09 6.76
C VAL A 214 18.39 8.65 5.60
N LEU A 215 17.82 8.36 4.42
CA LEU A 215 18.62 8.00 3.24
C LEU A 215 19.58 9.12 2.83
N ALA A 216 19.11 10.37 2.82
CA ALA A 216 19.96 11.52 2.50
C ALA A 216 21.12 11.70 3.50
N ILE A 217 20.94 11.31 4.76
CA ILE A 217 22.02 11.28 5.76
C ILE A 217 23.00 10.15 5.43
N VAL A 218 22.50 8.93 5.15
CA VAL A 218 23.34 7.76 4.82
C VAL A 218 24.24 8.06 3.62
N ASP A 219 23.71 8.70 2.58
CA ASP A 219 24.48 9.09 1.38
C ASP A 219 25.59 10.13 1.67
N LYS A 220 25.46 10.87 2.79
CA LYS A 220 26.42 11.89 3.23
C LYS A 220 27.48 11.37 4.20
N ILE A 221 27.33 10.17 4.76
CA ILE A 221 28.33 9.61 5.69
C ILE A 221 29.69 9.56 4.97
N GLU A 222 30.69 10.19 5.59
CA GLU A 222 32.04 10.24 5.02
C GLU A 222 32.74 8.92 5.28
N ASN A 223 33.32 8.36 4.21
CA ASN A 223 34.07 7.11 4.26
C ASN A 223 35.53 7.29 3.88
N ASN A 224 35.88 8.41 3.21
CA ASN A 224 37.24 8.71 2.79
C ASN A 224 37.46 10.23 2.67
N GLY A 225 38.41 10.78 3.43
CA GLY A 225 38.80 12.19 3.28
C GLY A 225 39.34 12.84 4.55
N GLU A 226 39.89 14.04 4.40
CA GLU A 226 40.25 14.89 5.54
C GLU A 226 39.00 15.54 6.14
N VAL A 227 38.80 15.35 7.44
CA VAL A 227 37.54 15.74 8.10
C VAL A 227 37.71 16.89 9.09
N GLY A 228 38.93 17.14 9.58
CA GLY A 228 39.16 18.20 10.55
C GLY A 228 40.54 18.18 11.18
N ILE A 229 40.70 18.96 12.24
CA ILE A 229 41.96 19.14 12.98
C ILE A 229 41.69 19.06 14.48
N ILE A 230 42.64 18.54 15.24
CA ILE A 230 42.57 18.52 16.71
C ILE A 230 42.88 19.90 17.30
N LYS A 231 42.00 20.40 18.16
CA LYS A 231 42.21 21.60 18.97
C LYS A 231 41.65 21.39 20.37
N ASP A 232 42.42 21.74 21.39
CA ASP A 232 42.07 21.55 22.81
C ASP A 232 41.61 20.11 23.10
N GLY A 233 42.29 19.13 22.47
CA GLY A 233 41.95 17.70 22.60
C GLY A 233 40.65 17.25 21.94
N LYS A 234 39.97 18.11 21.17
CA LYS A 234 38.74 17.80 20.43
C LYS A 234 38.95 17.85 18.92
N LEU A 235 38.16 17.07 18.19
CA LEU A 235 38.14 17.17 16.73
C LEU A 235 37.23 18.32 16.31
N VAL A 236 37.83 19.36 15.74
CA VAL A 236 37.13 20.47 15.08
C VAL A 236 37.02 20.15 13.60
N LEU A 237 35.78 19.96 13.13
CA LEU A 237 35.50 19.59 11.75
C LEU A 237 35.70 20.79 10.81
N ASN A 238 36.13 20.50 9.59
CA ASN A 238 36.29 21.52 8.55
C ASN A 238 34.94 22.02 8.02
N GLU A 239 34.96 22.99 7.12
CA GLU A 239 33.74 23.64 6.62
C GLU A 239 32.85 22.71 5.79
N ASP A 240 33.38 21.62 5.24
CA ASP A 240 32.63 20.68 4.41
C ASP A 240 31.99 19.54 5.22
N HIS A 241 32.32 19.43 6.50
CA HIS A 241 31.87 18.33 7.36
C HIS A 241 31.03 18.81 8.55
N LEU A 242 30.21 17.88 9.05
CA LEU A 242 29.49 17.98 10.31
C LEU A 242 29.41 16.59 10.94
N ALA A 243 29.26 16.53 12.26
CA ALA A 243 29.02 15.29 12.97
C ALA A 243 27.57 15.20 13.45
N ILE A 244 27.05 13.98 13.50
CA ILE A 244 25.73 13.67 14.06
C ILE A 244 25.81 12.64 15.18
N ASP A 245 24.84 12.68 16.10
CA ASP A 245 24.75 11.73 17.23
C ASP A 245 24.22 10.35 16.82
N LYS A 246 23.33 10.29 15.82
CA LYS A 246 22.74 9.04 15.31
C LYS A 246 22.10 9.25 13.94
N ILE A 247 21.87 8.16 13.22
CA ILE A 247 21.11 8.18 11.97
C ILE A 247 19.61 8.21 12.32
N CYS A 248 19.00 9.38 12.25
CA CYS A 248 17.55 9.56 12.38
C CYS A 248 17.08 10.76 11.55
N PRO A 249 15.77 10.98 11.38
CA PRO A 249 15.25 12.05 10.52
C PRO A 249 15.70 13.47 10.92
N ASN A 250 15.91 13.71 12.21
CA ASN A 250 16.33 15.01 12.74
C ASN A 250 17.43 14.78 13.79
N PRO A 251 18.68 14.51 13.37
CA PRO A 251 19.78 14.27 14.29
C PRO A 251 20.30 15.58 14.88
N ARG A 252 20.98 15.51 16.03
CA ARG A 252 21.72 16.65 16.56
C ARG A 252 23.00 16.81 15.75
N GLN A 253 23.36 18.04 15.42
CA GLN A 253 24.53 18.35 14.60
C GLN A 253 25.62 19.03 15.43
N PHE A 254 26.87 18.67 15.17
CA PHE A 254 28.04 19.13 15.90
C PHE A 254 29.13 19.55 14.90
N ARG A 255 29.85 20.63 15.22
CA ARG A 255 31.06 21.06 14.50
C ARG A 255 32.35 20.67 15.24
N GLU A 256 32.21 20.37 16.52
CA GLU A 256 33.29 19.96 17.39
C GLU A 256 32.80 18.74 18.17
N ILE A 257 33.61 17.68 18.19
CA ILE A 257 33.25 16.42 18.82
C ILE A 257 34.40 15.85 19.66
N GLU A 258 34.02 15.09 20.67
CA GLU A 258 34.96 14.33 21.48
C GLU A 258 35.47 13.11 20.71
N ILE A 259 36.75 12.82 20.90
CA ILE A 259 37.44 11.70 20.30
C ILE A 259 38.30 11.01 21.35
N GLU A 260 38.51 9.71 21.19
CA GLU A 260 39.40 8.90 22.02
C GLU A 260 40.53 8.38 21.14
N GLY A 261 41.78 8.55 21.58
CA GLY A 261 42.96 8.09 20.86
C GLY A 261 44.21 8.87 21.23
N ASP A 262 45.34 8.47 20.65
CA ASP A 262 46.60 9.19 20.78
C ASP A 262 46.63 10.37 19.80
N VAL A 263 46.42 11.58 20.32
CA VAL A 263 46.28 12.82 19.54
C VAL A 263 47.00 13.98 20.19
N GLU A 264 47.52 14.87 19.35
CA GLU A 264 48.12 16.13 19.74
C GLU A 264 47.41 17.29 19.04
N ASP A 265 47.35 18.45 19.68
CA ASP A 265 46.77 19.64 19.06
C ASP A 265 47.51 20.00 17.77
N GLY A 266 46.73 20.26 16.71
CA GLY A 266 47.23 20.48 15.36
C GLY A 266 47.24 19.23 14.47
N ASP A 267 47.01 18.03 15.02
CA ASP A 267 46.89 16.80 14.23
C ASP A 267 45.73 16.90 13.22
N ILE A 268 46.00 16.55 11.97
CA ILE A 268 44.98 16.47 10.91
C ILE A 268 44.30 15.10 11.00
N VAL A 269 42.99 15.08 11.03
CA VAL A 269 42.20 13.85 11.12
C VAL A 269 41.60 13.50 9.75
N VAL A 270 41.70 12.21 9.41
CA VAL A 270 41.20 11.64 8.16
C VAL A 270 40.32 10.43 8.44
N ILE A 271 39.38 10.17 7.53
CA ILE A 271 38.70 8.89 7.43
C ILE A 271 39.29 8.15 6.24
N GLU A 272 39.64 6.88 6.43
CA GLU A 272 40.09 5.98 5.35
C GLU A 272 39.35 4.66 5.47
N ASN A 273 38.60 4.30 4.42
CA ASN A 273 37.73 3.12 4.39
C ASN A 273 36.85 3.00 5.64
N GLY A 274 36.28 4.13 6.09
CA GLY A 274 35.42 4.21 7.26
C GLY A 274 36.14 4.19 8.62
N THR A 275 37.47 4.15 8.64
CA THR A 275 38.27 4.21 9.89
C THR A 275 38.79 5.63 10.11
N LEU A 276 38.51 6.21 11.29
CA LEU A 276 39.01 7.53 11.68
C LEU A 276 40.45 7.41 12.20
N LYS A 277 41.37 8.22 11.68
CA LYS A 277 42.81 8.18 12.01
C LYS A 277 43.46 9.57 11.95
N VAL A 278 44.63 9.70 12.56
CA VAL A 278 45.49 10.87 12.34
C VAL A 278 46.29 10.71 11.05
N LYS A 279 46.28 11.73 10.20
CA LYS A 279 46.99 11.73 8.91
C LYS A 279 48.49 11.50 9.12
N GLY A 280 49.05 10.52 8.43
CA GLY A 280 50.48 10.22 8.49
C GLY A 280 50.95 9.52 9.77
N LYS A 281 50.03 9.19 10.69
CA LYS A 281 50.27 8.32 11.85
C LYS A 281 49.43 7.05 11.69
N ASP A 282 49.85 5.93 12.29
CA ASP A 282 48.99 4.73 12.38
C ASP A 282 48.09 4.76 13.64
N ALA A 283 47.73 5.97 14.08
CA ALA A 283 46.91 6.20 15.26
C ALA A 283 45.42 6.15 14.86
N ILE A 284 44.70 5.13 15.35
CA ILE A 284 43.26 4.98 15.16
C ILE A 284 42.53 5.75 16.24
N LEU A 285 41.53 6.53 15.82
CA LEU A 285 40.68 7.32 16.69
C LEU A 285 39.29 6.69 16.81
N LYS A 286 38.67 6.86 17.96
CA LYS A 286 37.29 6.45 18.22
C LYS A 286 36.44 7.66 18.56
N THR A 287 35.16 7.58 18.21
CA THR A 287 34.19 8.62 18.52
C THR A 287 32.80 8.02 18.55
N ASN A 288 31.90 8.63 19.33
CA ASN A 288 30.48 8.25 19.40
C ASN A 288 29.62 8.97 18.34
N TYR A 289 30.26 9.73 17.44
CA TYR A 289 29.59 10.53 16.43
C TYR A 289 29.82 9.99 15.03
N ILE A 290 28.89 10.27 14.12
CA ILE A 290 28.99 9.91 12.71
C ILE A 290 29.34 11.17 11.94
N ILE A 291 30.44 11.16 11.18
CA ILE A 291 30.87 12.30 10.38
C ILE A 291 30.22 12.24 9.00
N CYS A 292 29.61 13.34 8.59
CA CYS A 292 28.90 13.50 7.33
C CYS A 292 29.45 14.72 6.58
N ARG A 293 29.42 14.64 5.25
CA ARG A 293 29.55 15.80 4.36
C ARG A 293 28.30 16.68 4.45
N LYS A 294 28.46 18.00 4.31
CA LYS A 294 27.35 18.96 4.32
C LYS A 294 26.43 18.83 3.10
#